data_AF-W0VA71-F1
#
_entry.id   AF-W0VA71-F1
#
_cell.length_a   1.000
_cell.length_b   1.000
_cell.length_c   1.000
_cell.angle_alpha   90.00
_cell.angle_beta   90.00
_cell.angle_gamma   90.00
#
_symmetry.space_group_name_H-M   'P 1'
#
loop_
_entity.id
_entity.type
_entity.pdbx_description
1 polymer ?
#
loop_
_entity_poly.entity_id
_entity_poly.type
_entity_poly.pdbx_seq_one_letter_code
_entity_poly.pdbx_strand_id
1 'polypeptide(L)'
;MAFNLYDSKGCPLEQQHFTWRELVQQPISKLDDDAYTRVRIILMNSIEHAALRFQHMASRLSGDLQLVLARIRRVEQQQAVMTGWLLGADHSPLETTIANEQAAIGVTAALAQQEPDAALAQSCRHTLLENVDHLYRYSALLDRLEGKDANNILQSYTDILPGRPTREQHRAPHDDLRPPYQRDTARPATKLHVLILNALAQRSRDSQLRGARKQPPYESHLGTFPRLRTGPFPPGQHAVCSA
;
A
#
# COMPACT_ATOMS: atom_id res chain seq x y z
N MET A 1 22.86 13.65 16.32
CA MET A 1 23.36 12.27 16.47
C MET A 1 22.52 11.37 15.57
N ALA A 2 23.15 10.55 14.73
CA ALA A 2 22.41 9.57 13.93
C ALA A 2 21.90 8.46 14.87
N PHE A 3 20.61 8.15 14.79
CA PHE A 3 19.98 7.08 15.55
C PHE A 3 20.54 5.72 15.10
N ASN A 4 21.14 4.95 16.01
CA ASN A 4 21.60 3.59 15.75
C ASN A 4 20.57 2.58 16.29
N LEU A 5 19.92 1.86 15.38
CA LEU A 5 18.91 0.84 15.69
C LEU A 5 19.44 -0.26 16.62
N TYR A 6 20.73 -0.62 16.50
CA TYR A 6 21.34 -1.71 17.26
C TYR A 6 21.59 -1.38 18.73
N ASP A 7 21.60 -0.10 19.10
CA ASP A 7 21.86 0.35 20.47
C ASP A 7 20.57 0.48 21.29
N SER A 8 19.40 0.32 20.65
CA SER A 8 18.11 0.44 21.31
C SER A 8 17.81 -0.79 22.17
N LYS A 9 17.62 -0.60 23.48
CA LYS A 9 17.36 -1.68 24.44
C LYS A 9 15.92 -2.25 24.35
N GLY A 10 15.05 -1.64 23.54
CA GLY A 10 13.64 -2.01 23.43
C GLY A 10 12.85 -1.80 24.73
N CYS A 11 11.60 -2.28 24.74
CA CYS A 11 10.72 -2.31 25.91
C CYS A 11 10.40 -3.78 26.23
N PRO A 12 10.55 -4.27 27.49
CA PRO A 12 10.12 -5.62 27.85
C PRO A 12 8.63 -5.84 27.57
N LEU A 13 8.23 -7.05 27.19
CA LEU A 13 6.86 -7.33 26.75
C LEU A 13 5.82 -7.01 27.84
N GLU A 14 6.18 -7.23 29.10
CA GLU A 14 5.38 -6.96 30.30
C GLU A 14 5.15 -5.46 30.54
N GLN A 15 5.90 -4.60 29.85
CA GLN A 15 5.81 -3.14 29.92
C GLN A 15 5.21 -2.54 28.64
N GLN A 16 4.88 -3.36 27.63
CA GLN A 16 4.24 -2.91 26.39
C GLN A 16 2.70 -2.94 26.49
N HIS A 17 2.15 -2.56 27.63
CA HIS A 17 0.72 -2.48 27.84
C HIS A 17 0.22 -1.05 27.64
N PHE A 18 -0.93 -0.92 26.98
CA PHE A 18 -1.56 0.36 26.73
C PHE A 18 -2.89 0.47 27.48
N THR A 19 -3.11 1.62 28.11
CA THR A 19 -4.41 2.05 28.62
C THR A 19 -5.31 2.50 27.47
N TRP A 20 -6.62 2.56 27.72
CA TRP A 20 -7.58 3.11 26.74
C TRP A 20 -7.25 4.54 26.31
N ARG A 21 -6.77 5.36 27.25
CA ARG A 21 -6.36 6.74 26.97
C ARG A 21 -5.14 6.81 26.05
N GLU A 22 -4.23 5.85 26.13
CA GLU A 22 -3.07 5.76 25.23
C GLU A 22 -3.44 5.19 23.87
N LEU A 23 -4.40 4.27 23.80
CA LEU A 23 -4.87 3.68 22.54
C LEU A 23 -5.70 4.64 21.69
N VAL A 24 -6.60 5.40 22.32
CA VAL A 24 -7.52 6.31 21.63
C VAL A 24 -6.87 7.69 21.53
N GLN A 25 -6.11 7.90 20.45
CA GLN A 25 -5.51 9.19 20.12
C GLN A 25 -6.39 9.99 19.16
N GLN A 26 -6.10 11.29 19.03
CA GLN A 26 -6.77 12.16 18.07
C GLN A 26 -6.46 11.71 16.64
N PRO A 27 -7.48 11.39 15.81
CA PRO A 27 -7.26 11.05 14.40
C PRO A 27 -6.77 12.26 13.60
N ILE A 28 -6.11 11.99 12.47
CA ILE A 28 -5.74 13.03 11.51
C ILE A 28 -6.97 13.63 10.82
N SER A 29 -6.91 14.92 10.50
CA SER A 29 -7.86 15.57 9.61
C SER A 29 -7.55 15.19 8.17
N LYS A 30 -8.53 14.65 7.44
CA LYS A 30 -8.33 14.34 6.02
C LYS A 30 -8.21 15.58 5.13
N LEU A 31 -8.65 16.74 5.62
CA LEU A 31 -8.67 18.01 4.92
C LEU A 31 -7.42 18.85 5.21
N ASP A 32 -6.99 18.88 6.47
CA ASP A 32 -5.97 19.83 6.94
C ASP A 32 -4.59 19.19 7.08
N ASP A 33 -4.52 17.90 7.44
CA ASP A 33 -3.24 17.24 7.67
C ASP A 33 -2.60 16.76 6.36
N ASP A 34 -1.27 16.81 6.34
CA ASP A 34 -0.45 16.39 5.21
C ASP A 34 -0.65 14.91 4.85
N ALA A 35 -0.76 14.62 3.55
CA ALA A 35 -1.02 13.27 3.05
C ALA A 35 0.12 12.30 3.38
N TYR A 36 1.37 12.76 3.58
CA TYR A 36 2.44 11.88 4.04
C TYR A 36 2.34 11.54 5.54
N THR A 37 1.61 12.29 6.34
CA THR A 37 1.21 11.82 7.69
C THR A 37 0.32 10.58 7.55
N ARG A 38 -0.68 10.64 6.66
CA ARG A 38 -1.55 9.50 6.32
C ARG A 38 -0.77 8.32 5.73
N VAL A 39 0.18 8.55 4.82
CA VAL A 39 1.04 7.49 4.26
C VAL A 39 1.84 6.79 5.37
N ARG A 40 2.43 7.54 6.32
CA ARG A 40 3.18 6.95 7.44
C ARG A 40 2.27 6.11 8.35
N ILE A 41 1.07 6.60 8.64
CA ILE A 41 0.07 5.85 9.41
C ILE A 41 -0.29 4.54 8.71
N ILE A 42 -0.59 4.60 7.40
CA ILE A 42 -0.92 3.41 6.59
C ILE A 42 0.25 2.43 6.55
N LEU A 43 1.47 2.91 6.34
CA LEU A 43 2.67 2.08 6.34
C LEU A 43 2.86 1.33 7.66
N MET A 44 2.83 2.06 8.79
CA MET A 44 2.97 1.44 10.11
C MET A 44 1.85 0.44 10.38
N ASN A 45 0.60 0.81 10.10
CA ASN A 45 -0.53 -0.10 10.28
C ASN A 45 -0.41 -1.36 9.40
N SER A 46 0.14 -1.24 8.19
CA SER A 46 0.39 -2.37 7.30
C SER A 46 1.40 -3.35 7.90
N ILE A 47 2.48 -2.82 8.48
CA ILE A 47 3.53 -3.61 9.15
C ILE A 47 2.94 -4.40 10.33
N GLU A 48 2.17 -3.73 11.19
CA GLU A 48 1.49 -4.36 12.34
C GLU A 48 0.55 -5.50 11.89
N HIS A 49 -0.25 -5.26 10.86
CA HIS A 49 -1.14 -6.29 10.31
C HIS A 49 -0.38 -7.48 9.71
N ALA A 50 0.74 -7.23 9.04
CA ALA A 50 1.59 -8.30 8.50
C ALA A 50 2.23 -9.13 9.62
N ALA A 51 2.70 -8.49 10.69
CA ALA A 51 3.24 -9.15 11.87
C ALA A 51 2.18 -10.04 12.54
N LEU A 52 0.97 -9.52 12.77
CA LEU A 52 -0.16 -10.31 13.31
C LEU A 52 -0.47 -11.54 12.46
N ARG A 53 -0.55 -11.38 11.12
CA ARG A 53 -0.80 -12.48 10.18
C ARG A 53 0.30 -13.54 10.25
N PHE A 54 1.56 -13.11 10.23
CA PHE A 54 2.70 -14.01 10.36
C PHE A 54 2.64 -14.79 11.68
N GLN A 55 2.40 -14.11 12.80
CA GLN A 55 2.35 -14.75 14.11
C GLN A 55 1.19 -15.74 14.23
N HIS A 56 0.03 -15.43 13.65
CA HIS A 56 -1.08 -16.39 13.57
C HIS A 56 -0.69 -17.64 12.77
N MET A 57 -0.07 -17.48 11.60
CA MET A 57 0.42 -18.60 10.80
C MET A 57 1.47 -19.42 11.57
N ALA A 58 2.48 -18.75 12.16
CA ALA A 58 3.54 -19.40 12.92
C ALA A 58 2.99 -20.23 14.10
N SER A 59 2.00 -19.72 14.83
CA SER A 59 1.39 -20.47 15.94
C SER A 59 0.61 -21.71 15.52
N ARG A 60 0.12 -21.77 14.27
CA ARG A 60 -0.52 -22.99 13.72
C ARG A 60 0.51 -24.05 13.32
N LEU A 61 1.73 -23.63 13.00
CA LEU A 61 2.82 -24.50 12.57
C LEU A 61 3.75 -24.92 13.72
N SER A 62 3.60 -24.33 14.91
CA SER A 62 4.49 -24.59 16.04
C SER A 62 3.74 -24.53 17.36
N GLY A 63 3.48 -25.71 17.95
CA GLY A 63 2.79 -25.85 19.24
C GLY A 63 3.51 -25.15 20.39
N ASP A 64 4.82 -25.33 20.48
CA ASP A 64 5.64 -24.80 21.58
C ASP A 64 5.67 -23.26 21.62
N LEU A 65 5.48 -22.60 20.48
CA LEU A 65 5.51 -21.15 20.35
C LEU A 65 4.14 -20.50 20.59
N GLN A 66 3.06 -21.28 20.77
CA GLN A 66 1.69 -20.75 20.81
C GLN A 66 1.49 -19.70 21.90
N LEU A 67 1.93 -19.98 23.13
CA LEU A 67 1.74 -19.08 24.27
C LEU A 67 2.56 -17.78 24.10
N VAL A 68 3.83 -17.90 23.70
CA VAL A 68 4.71 -16.74 23.50
C VAL A 68 4.18 -15.86 22.37
N LEU A 69 3.82 -16.45 21.23
CA LEU A 69 3.24 -15.72 20.11
C LEU A 69 1.88 -15.09 20.47
N ALA A 70 1.07 -15.74 21.33
CA ALA A 70 -0.19 -15.16 21.78
C ALA A 70 0.02 -13.89 22.63
N ARG A 71 1.04 -13.88 23.50
CA ARG A 71 1.39 -12.70 24.29
C ARG A 71 1.87 -11.55 23.41
N ILE A 72 2.74 -11.83 22.44
CA ILE A 72 3.24 -10.81 21.49
C ILE A 72 2.07 -10.27 20.65
N ARG A 73 1.23 -11.13 20.07
CA ARG A 73 0.06 -10.72 19.29
C ARG A 73 -0.87 -9.79 20.05
N ARG A 74 -1.00 -9.94 21.38
CA ARG A 74 -1.88 -9.07 22.17
C ARG A 74 -1.41 -7.62 22.13
N VAL A 75 -0.10 -7.40 22.17
CA VAL A 75 0.52 -6.08 22.09
C VAL A 75 0.48 -5.53 20.66
N GLU A 76 0.86 -6.34 19.68
CA GLU A 76 0.80 -5.97 18.25
C GLU A 76 -0.63 -5.60 17.83
N GLN A 77 -1.64 -6.29 18.37
CA GLN A 77 -3.04 -5.95 18.13
C GLN A 77 -3.40 -4.57 18.67
N GLN A 78 -2.84 -4.19 19.82
CA GLN A 78 -3.02 -2.85 20.39
C GLN A 78 -2.31 -1.78 19.55
N GLN A 79 -1.10 -2.05 19.05
CA GLN A 79 -0.35 -1.16 18.15
C GLN A 79 -1.05 -0.99 16.80
N ALA A 80 -1.57 -2.08 16.22
CA ALA A 80 -2.40 -2.06 15.01
C ALA A 80 -3.67 -1.22 15.21
N VAL A 81 -4.32 -1.32 16.37
CA VAL A 81 -5.51 -0.51 16.69
C VAL A 81 -5.14 0.96 16.84
N MET A 82 -4.10 1.26 17.64
CA MET A 82 -3.65 2.63 17.89
C MET A 82 -3.30 3.34 16.58
N THR A 83 -2.46 2.73 15.74
CA THR A 83 -2.09 3.31 14.44
C THR A 83 -3.28 3.38 13.50
N GLY A 84 -4.12 2.35 13.43
CA GLY A 84 -5.28 2.31 12.55
C GLY A 84 -6.33 3.37 12.87
N TRP A 85 -6.54 3.66 14.15
CA TRP A 85 -7.50 4.67 14.62
C TRP A 85 -7.03 6.11 14.42
N LEU A 86 -5.77 6.33 14.03
CA LEU A 86 -5.33 7.64 13.57
C LEU A 86 -5.95 8.00 12.22
N LEU A 87 -6.41 7.03 11.42
CA LEU A 87 -7.20 7.33 10.22
C LEU A 87 -8.64 7.66 10.62
N GLY A 88 -9.05 8.90 10.37
CA GLY A 88 -10.39 9.38 10.71
C GLY A 88 -11.52 8.52 10.14
N ALA A 89 -12.55 8.27 10.96
CA ALA A 89 -13.71 7.46 10.59
C ALA A 89 -14.59 8.07 9.47
N ASP A 90 -14.32 9.33 9.13
CA ASP A 90 -14.95 10.08 8.06
C ASP A 90 -14.37 9.76 6.67
N HIS A 91 -13.32 8.94 6.56
CA HIS A 91 -12.82 8.44 5.28
C HIS A 91 -13.80 7.43 4.67
N SER A 92 -14.24 7.66 3.44
CA SER A 92 -15.01 6.67 2.69
C SER A 92 -14.15 5.44 2.36
N PRO A 93 -14.75 4.28 2.05
CA PRO A 93 -14.00 3.13 1.57
C PRO A 93 -13.13 3.43 0.34
N LEU A 94 -13.60 4.28 -0.58
CA LEU A 94 -12.82 4.68 -1.76
C LEU A 94 -11.70 5.65 -1.41
N GLU A 95 -11.95 6.64 -0.56
CA GLU A 95 -10.92 7.55 -0.04
C GLU A 95 -9.82 6.77 0.67
N THR A 96 -10.21 5.75 1.47
CA THR A 96 -9.27 4.85 2.13
C THR A 96 -8.45 4.06 1.11
N THR A 97 -9.08 3.47 0.09
CA THR A 97 -8.35 2.72 -0.95
C THR A 97 -7.36 3.61 -1.70
N ILE A 98 -7.76 4.81 -2.12
CA ILE A 98 -6.88 5.78 -2.78
C ILE A 98 -5.68 6.14 -1.91
N ALA A 99 -5.88 6.37 -0.61
CA ALA A 99 -4.79 6.63 0.32
C ALA A 99 -3.84 5.42 0.48
N ASN A 100 -4.37 4.19 0.43
CA ASN A 100 -3.53 2.98 0.44
C ASN A 100 -2.73 2.84 -0.85
N GLU A 101 -3.31 3.15 -2.01
CA GLU A 101 -2.56 3.19 -3.28
C GLU A 101 -1.47 4.26 -3.27
N GLN A 102 -1.74 5.45 -2.70
CA GLN A 102 -0.72 6.49 -2.53
C GLN A 102 0.46 5.99 -1.69
N ALA A 103 0.18 5.34 -0.56
CA ALA A 103 1.22 4.75 0.28
C ALA A 103 2.00 3.65 -0.45
N ALA A 104 1.29 2.79 -1.19
CA ALA A 104 1.91 1.72 -1.97
C ALA A 104 2.83 2.27 -3.07
N ILE A 105 2.42 3.33 -3.79
CA ILE A 105 3.25 3.98 -4.81
C ILE A 105 4.47 4.64 -4.17
N GLY A 106 4.27 5.54 -3.21
CA GLY A 106 5.36 6.34 -2.64
C GLY A 106 6.42 5.49 -1.95
N VAL A 107 6.01 4.51 -1.14
CA VAL A 107 6.95 3.63 -0.45
C VAL A 107 7.63 2.67 -1.43
N THR A 108 6.90 2.04 -2.35
CA THR A 108 7.51 1.13 -3.33
C THR A 108 8.51 1.87 -4.24
N ALA A 109 8.23 3.12 -4.61
CA ALA A 109 9.15 3.95 -5.38
C ALA A 109 10.43 4.27 -4.60
N ALA A 110 10.31 4.63 -3.33
CA ALA A 110 11.48 4.86 -2.46
C ALA A 110 12.33 3.57 -2.31
N LEU A 111 11.67 2.43 -2.09
CA LEU A 111 12.36 1.14 -1.99
C LEU A 111 13.04 0.75 -3.31
N ALA A 112 12.39 0.97 -4.46
CA ALA A 112 12.99 0.69 -5.77
C ALA A 112 14.24 1.52 -6.08
N GLN A 113 14.37 2.71 -5.48
CA GLN A 113 15.56 3.57 -5.60
C GLN A 113 16.70 3.15 -4.66
N GLN A 114 16.36 2.60 -3.49
CA GLN A 114 17.31 2.28 -2.43
C GLN A 114 17.72 0.80 -2.40
N GLU A 115 16.97 -0.09 -3.06
CA GLU A 115 17.21 -1.52 -3.06
C GLU A 115 18.56 -1.86 -3.73
N PRO A 116 19.51 -2.48 -3.00
CA PRO A 116 20.80 -2.87 -3.56
C PRO A 116 20.73 -4.05 -4.54
N ASP A 117 19.73 -4.92 -4.45
CA ASP A 117 19.53 -6.02 -5.39
C ASP A 117 18.77 -5.54 -6.64
N ALA A 118 19.43 -5.58 -7.80
CA ALA A 118 18.86 -5.09 -9.05
C ALA A 118 17.59 -5.85 -9.48
N ALA A 119 17.49 -7.15 -9.22
CA ALA A 119 16.32 -7.96 -9.57
C ALA A 119 15.12 -7.61 -8.67
N LEU A 120 15.36 -7.39 -7.38
CA LEU A 120 14.30 -6.93 -6.46
C LEU A 120 13.88 -5.49 -6.75
N ALA A 121 14.83 -4.60 -7.05
CA ALA A 121 14.53 -3.24 -7.48
C ALA A 121 13.65 -3.25 -8.73
N GLN A 122 13.94 -4.14 -9.69
CA GLN A 122 13.11 -4.32 -10.87
C GLN A 122 11.72 -4.89 -10.55
N SER A 123 11.62 -5.81 -9.60
CA SER A 123 10.32 -6.30 -9.10
C SER A 123 9.47 -5.19 -8.48
N CYS A 124 10.09 -4.27 -7.74
CA CYS A 124 9.43 -3.08 -7.21
C CYS A 124 8.91 -2.18 -8.33
N ARG A 125 9.73 -1.91 -9.35
CA ARG A 125 9.32 -1.10 -10.52
C ARG A 125 8.15 -1.73 -11.28
N HIS A 126 8.15 -3.05 -11.43
CA HIS A 126 7.01 -3.74 -12.00
C HIS A 126 5.75 -3.60 -11.15
N THR A 127 5.88 -3.74 -9.83
CA THR A 127 4.76 -3.57 -8.88
C THR A 127 4.18 -2.16 -8.94
N LEU A 128 5.01 -1.14 -9.15
CA LEU A 128 4.54 0.25 -9.32
C LEU A 128 3.56 0.40 -10.49
N LEU A 129 3.75 -0.33 -11.59
CA LEU A 129 2.83 -0.29 -12.74
C LEU A 129 1.40 -0.71 -12.33
N GLU A 130 1.27 -1.64 -11.40
CA GLU A 130 -0.04 -2.06 -10.89
C GLU A 130 -0.64 -1.02 -9.94
N ASN A 131 0.18 -0.45 -9.06
CA ASN A 131 -0.31 0.53 -8.09
C ASN A 131 -0.78 1.83 -8.79
N VAL A 132 -0.07 2.31 -9.82
CA VAL A 132 -0.53 3.48 -10.60
C VAL A 132 -1.81 3.18 -11.38
N ASP A 133 -1.93 1.96 -11.92
CA ASP A 133 -3.14 1.49 -12.60
C ASP A 133 -4.35 1.44 -11.67
N HIS A 134 -4.16 0.99 -10.44
CA HIS A 134 -5.19 0.96 -9.40
C HIS A 134 -5.58 2.37 -8.98
N LEU A 135 -4.59 3.24 -8.72
CA LEU A 135 -4.86 4.62 -8.35
C LEU A 135 -5.72 5.32 -9.40
N TYR A 136 -5.40 5.15 -10.69
CA TYR A 136 -6.21 5.68 -11.79
C TYR A 136 -7.67 5.20 -11.73
N ARG A 137 -7.88 3.89 -11.58
CA ARG A 137 -9.23 3.28 -11.60
C ARG A 137 -10.05 3.67 -10.38
N TYR A 138 -9.44 3.69 -9.19
CA TYR A 138 -10.14 4.11 -7.98
C TYR A 138 -10.40 5.62 -7.96
N SER A 139 -9.53 6.44 -8.55
CA SER A 139 -9.79 7.88 -8.72
C SER A 139 -10.98 8.11 -9.67
N ALA A 140 -11.03 7.42 -10.80
CA ALA A 140 -12.17 7.49 -11.71
C ALA A 140 -13.47 6.96 -11.07
N LEU A 141 -13.37 5.93 -10.22
CA LEU A 141 -14.52 5.40 -9.49
C LEU A 141 -15.02 6.37 -8.41
N LEU A 142 -14.11 7.05 -7.71
CA LEU A 142 -14.43 8.08 -6.72
C LEU A 142 -15.17 9.25 -7.37
N ASP A 143 -14.66 9.75 -8.50
CA ASP A 143 -15.33 10.80 -9.26
C ASP A 143 -16.72 10.36 -9.72
N ARG A 144 -16.83 9.16 -10.31
CA ARG A 144 -18.11 8.66 -10.83
C ARG A 144 -19.17 8.41 -9.75
N LEU A 145 -18.78 7.93 -8.56
CA LEU A 145 -19.74 7.54 -7.51
C LEU A 145 -19.99 8.64 -6.46
N GLU A 146 -18.97 9.45 -6.17
CA GLU A 146 -19.03 10.44 -5.09
C GLU A 146 -18.86 11.88 -5.61
N GLY A 147 -18.53 12.09 -6.89
CA GLY A 147 -18.31 13.43 -7.47
C GLY A 147 -17.12 14.16 -6.86
N LYS A 148 -16.14 13.41 -6.33
CA LYS A 148 -14.98 13.94 -5.61
C LYS A 148 -13.72 13.79 -6.44
N ASP A 149 -12.89 14.84 -6.40
CA ASP A 149 -11.52 14.77 -6.90
C ASP A 149 -10.64 13.97 -5.92
N ALA A 150 -9.94 12.96 -6.43
CA ALA A 150 -8.98 12.17 -5.68
C ALA A 150 -7.80 13.01 -5.16
N ASN A 151 -7.48 14.15 -5.80
CA ASN A 151 -6.44 15.06 -5.30
C ASN A 151 -6.77 15.68 -3.93
N ASN A 152 -8.04 15.68 -3.50
CA ASN A 152 -8.38 16.05 -2.12
C ASN A 152 -7.77 15.08 -1.10
N ILE A 153 -7.47 13.84 -1.50
CA ILE A 153 -6.80 12.83 -0.67
C ILE A 153 -5.30 12.80 -0.97
N LEU A 154 -4.91 12.88 -2.24
CA LEU A 154 -3.51 12.77 -2.66
C LEU A 154 -2.71 14.05 -2.38
N GLN A 155 -3.39 15.19 -2.25
CA GLN A 155 -2.81 16.53 -2.16
C GLN A 155 -1.79 16.80 -3.28
N SER A 156 -2.05 16.21 -4.46
CA SER A 156 -1.19 16.31 -5.66
C SER A 156 0.26 15.83 -5.46
N TYR A 157 0.57 15.08 -4.40
CA TYR A 157 1.89 14.47 -4.21
C TYR A 157 2.10 13.21 -5.05
N THR A 158 1.05 12.69 -5.67
CA THR A 158 1.13 11.49 -6.49
C THR A 158 0.28 11.69 -7.73
N ASP A 159 0.93 11.64 -8.89
CA ASP A 159 0.28 11.87 -10.16
C ASP A 159 -0.70 10.73 -10.48
N ILE A 160 -1.91 11.11 -10.91
CA ILE A 160 -2.90 10.18 -11.44
C ILE A 160 -2.65 10.04 -12.94
N LEU A 161 -1.96 8.98 -13.33
CA LEU A 161 -1.65 8.70 -14.73
C LEU A 161 -2.67 7.74 -15.35
N PRO A 162 -2.98 7.84 -16.66
CA PRO A 162 -3.81 6.85 -17.33
C PRO A 162 -3.24 5.43 -17.15
N GLY A 163 -4.04 4.54 -16.57
CA GLY A 163 -3.63 3.16 -16.39
C GLY A 163 -3.56 2.39 -17.71
N ARG A 164 -2.80 1.29 -17.72
CA ARG A 164 -2.69 0.35 -18.84
C ARG A 164 -4.07 -0.19 -19.25
N PRO A 165 -4.28 -0.58 -20.52
CA PRO A 165 -5.50 -1.22 -20.98
C PRO A 165 -5.86 -2.45 -20.14
N THR A 166 -7.14 -2.65 -19.81
CA THR A 166 -7.60 -3.79 -18.98
C THR A 166 -7.15 -5.15 -19.51
N ARG A 167 -7.10 -5.33 -20.84
CA ARG A 167 -6.61 -6.57 -21.46
C ARG A 167 -5.15 -6.91 -21.13
N GLU A 168 -4.35 -5.91 -20.76
CA GLU A 168 -2.93 -6.05 -20.40
C GLU A 168 -2.73 -6.20 -18.89
N GLN A 169 -3.80 -6.12 -18.09
CA GLN A 169 -3.73 -6.31 -16.64
C GLN A 169 -3.92 -7.75 -16.21
N HIS A 170 -4.63 -8.54 -17.02
CA HIS A 170 -4.76 -9.96 -16.78
C HIS A 170 -3.44 -10.64 -17.15
N ARG A 171 -2.83 -11.30 -16.17
CA ARG A 171 -1.62 -12.09 -16.34
C ARG A 171 -1.84 -13.52 -15.91
N ALA A 172 -1.05 -14.44 -16.45
CA ALA A 172 -1.13 -15.83 -16.06
C ALA A 172 -0.48 -15.99 -14.67
N PRO A 173 -0.99 -16.86 -13.78
CA PRO A 173 -0.47 -16.98 -12.42
C PRO A 173 1.02 -17.34 -12.31
N HIS A 174 1.61 -17.94 -13.35
CA HIS A 174 3.04 -18.25 -13.36
C HIS A 174 3.93 -17.01 -13.52
N ASP A 175 3.40 -15.92 -14.09
CA ASP A 175 4.09 -14.63 -14.25
C ASP A 175 4.19 -13.85 -12.92
N ASP A 176 3.38 -14.23 -11.93
CA ASP A 176 3.40 -13.66 -10.57
C ASP A 176 4.55 -14.26 -9.74
N LEU A 177 5.13 -15.37 -10.18
CA LEU A 177 6.19 -16.06 -9.45
C LEU A 177 7.48 -15.23 -9.49
N ARG A 178 7.99 -14.94 -8.30
CA ARG A 178 9.30 -14.28 -8.12
C ARG A 178 10.27 -15.26 -7.49
N PRO A 179 11.52 -15.32 -7.98
CA PRO A 179 12.53 -16.13 -7.32
C PRO A 179 12.74 -15.59 -5.89
N PRO A 180 12.94 -16.47 -4.90
CA PRO A 180 13.27 -16.04 -3.56
C PRO A 180 14.63 -15.32 -3.55
N TYR A 181 14.76 -14.28 -2.73
CA TYR A 181 16.05 -13.64 -2.50
C TYR A 181 16.97 -14.58 -1.70
N GLN A 182 18.29 -14.41 -1.87
CA GLN A 182 19.29 -15.22 -1.16
C GLN A 182 19.39 -14.82 0.31
N ARG A 183 18.62 -15.51 1.18
CA ARG A 183 18.43 -15.10 2.58
C ARG A 183 19.72 -14.99 3.41
N ASP A 184 20.71 -15.82 3.11
CA ASP A 184 21.93 -15.93 3.91
C ASP A 184 22.96 -14.85 3.53
N THR A 185 22.90 -14.34 2.30
CA THR A 185 23.83 -13.33 1.76
C THR A 185 23.20 -11.95 1.54
N ALA A 186 21.87 -11.86 1.52
CA ALA A 186 21.16 -10.60 1.33
C ALA A 186 21.46 -9.59 2.44
N ARG A 187 21.66 -8.33 2.04
CA ARG A 187 21.87 -7.22 2.97
C ARG A 187 20.65 -7.07 3.90
N PRO A 188 20.83 -6.65 5.17
CA PRO A 188 19.71 -6.42 6.08
C PRO A 188 18.64 -5.48 5.52
N ALA A 189 19.04 -4.45 4.77
CA ALA A 189 18.12 -3.53 4.08
C ALA A 189 17.18 -4.26 3.13
N THR A 190 17.68 -5.16 2.28
CA THR A 190 16.87 -5.96 1.36
C THR A 190 15.82 -6.79 2.10
N LYS A 191 16.18 -7.39 3.24
CA LYS A 191 15.23 -8.16 4.07
C LYS A 191 14.10 -7.26 4.58
N LEU A 192 14.43 -6.06 5.05
CA LEU A 192 13.45 -5.07 5.50
C LEU A 192 12.55 -4.60 4.36
N HIS A 193 13.12 -4.30 3.19
CA HIS A 193 12.36 -3.85 2.02
C HIS A 193 11.32 -4.90 1.60
N VAL A 194 11.71 -6.18 1.53
CA VAL A 194 10.79 -7.28 1.21
C VAL A 194 9.66 -7.40 2.23
N LEU A 195 9.94 -7.25 3.52
CA LEU A 195 8.91 -7.27 4.57
C LEU A 195 7.93 -6.09 4.43
N ILE A 196 8.44 -4.89 4.18
CA ILE A 196 7.63 -3.68 3.97
C ILE A 196 6.74 -3.81 2.74
N LEU A 197 7.30 -4.26 1.60
CA LEU A 197 6.55 -4.45 0.36
C LEU A 197 5.42 -5.47 0.55
N ASN A 198 5.70 -6.59 1.21
CA ASN A 198 4.70 -7.60 1.49
C ASN A 198 3.57 -7.06 2.39
N ALA A 199 3.92 -6.29 3.42
CA ALA A 199 2.97 -5.66 4.31
C ALA A 199 2.03 -4.69 3.58
N LEU A 200 2.59 -3.81 2.75
CA LEU A 200 1.81 -2.87 1.92
C LEU A 200 0.96 -3.59 0.89
N ALA A 201 1.52 -4.55 0.15
CA ALA A 201 0.77 -5.29 -0.88
C ALA A 201 -0.41 -6.08 -0.28
N GLN A 202 -0.25 -6.59 0.93
CA GLN A 202 -1.34 -7.20 1.69
C GLN A 202 -2.41 -6.19 2.09
N ARG A 203 -2.01 -5.03 2.63
CA ARG A 203 -2.93 -3.98 3.05
C ARG A 203 -3.71 -3.39 1.89
N SER A 204 -3.04 -3.08 0.78
CA SER A 204 -3.67 -2.54 -0.42
C SER A 204 -4.75 -3.48 -0.95
N ARG A 205 -4.45 -4.78 -1.08
CA ARG A 205 -5.45 -5.79 -1.49
C ARG A 205 -6.68 -5.82 -0.57
N ASP A 206 -6.51 -5.74 0.74
CA ASP A 206 -7.65 -5.69 1.66
C ASP A 206 -8.51 -4.44 1.46
N SER A 207 -7.87 -3.29 1.20
CA SER A 207 -8.56 -2.03 0.96
C SER A 207 -9.34 -2.06 -0.36
N GLN A 208 -8.75 -2.63 -1.41
CA GLN A 208 -9.38 -2.81 -2.73
C GLN A 208 -10.66 -3.65 -2.62
N LEU A 209 -10.64 -4.76 -1.88
CA LEU A 209 -11.83 -5.59 -1.64
C LEU A 209 -12.95 -4.85 -0.88
N ARG A 210 -12.62 -3.81 -0.11
CA ARG A 210 -13.61 -2.95 0.55
C ARG A 210 -14.11 -1.86 -0.40
N GLY A 211 -13.22 -1.21 -1.15
CA GLY A 211 -13.57 -0.19 -2.14
C GLY A 211 -14.40 -0.73 -3.31
N ALA A 212 -14.07 -1.93 -3.80
CA ALA A 212 -14.75 -2.58 -4.92
C ALA A 212 -16.21 -2.98 -4.63
N ARG A 213 -16.63 -3.11 -3.36
CA ARG A 213 -18.05 -3.38 -3.02
C ARG A 213 -18.99 -2.28 -3.48
N LYS A 214 -18.48 -1.08 -3.75
CA LYS A 214 -19.27 0.04 -4.29
C LYS A 214 -19.36 0.03 -5.81
N GLN A 215 -18.65 -0.86 -6.50
CA GLN A 215 -18.71 -0.99 -7.95
C GLN A 215 -20.03 -1.72 -8.32
N PRO A 216 -20.94 -1.11 -9.10
CA PRO A 216 -22.02 -1.89 -9.70
C PRO A 216 -21.40 -2.97 -10.60
N PRO A 217 -22.03 -4.15 -10.73
CA PRO A 217 -21.54 -5.18 -11.65
C PRO A 217 -21.37 -4.55 -13.04
N TYR A 218 -20.19 -4.75 -13.63
CA TYR A 218 -19.92 -4.33 -15.00
C TYR A 218 -20.89 -5.07 -15.93
N GLU A 219 -21.98 -4.42 -16.34
CA GLU A 219 -22.70 -4.82 -17.52
C GLU A 219 -21.79 -4.50 -18.71
N SER A 220 -21.35 -5.55 -19.40
CA SER A 220 -20.60 -5.47 -20.64
C SER A 220 -21.49 -4.91 -21.76
N HIS A 221 -21.76 -3.61 -21.73
CA HIS A 221 -22.22 -2.90 -22.90
C HIS A 221 -20.98 -2.47 -23.67
N LEU A 222 -20.76 -3.10 -24.83
CA LEU A 222 -19.94 -2.59 -25.93
C LEU A 222 -20.54 -1.26 -26.42
N GLY A 223 -20.48 -0.23 -25.59
CA GLY A 223 -21.05 1.09 -25.81
C GLY A 223 -19.96 2.14 -25.65
N THR A 224 -19.57 2.72 -26.77
CA THR A 224 -18.81 3.97 -26.94
C THR A 224 -18.46 4.72 -25.65
N PHE A 225 -17.17 4.73 -25.31
CA PHE A 225 -16.58 5.75 -24.43
C PHE A 225 -17.01 7.15 -24.89
N PRO A 226 -17.43 8.06 -23.98
CA PRO A 226 -17.52 9.47 -24.33
C PRO A 226 -16.10 9.91 -24.67
N ARG A 227 -15.90 10.37 -25.90
CA ARG A 227 -14.66 11.05 -26.30
C ARG A 227 -14.46 12.21 -25.33
N LEU A 228 -13.45 12.12 -24.47
CA LEU A 228 -12.81 13.31 -23.92
C LEU A 228 -12.51 14.21 -25.12
N ARG A 229 -13.00 15.46 -25.09
CA ARG A 229 -12.73 16.44 -26.16
C ARG A 229 -11.23 16.70 -26.20
N THR A 230 -10.53 15.94 -27.04
CA THR A 230 -9.20 16.32 -27.50
C THR A 230 -9.41 17.33 -28.63
N GLY A 231 -9.03 18.58 -28.38
CA GLY A 231 -8.89 19.57 -29.45
C GLY A 231 -7.83 19.10 -30.47
N PRO A 232 -7.86 19.60 -31.71
CA PRO A 232 -6.96 19.12 -32.75
C PRO A 232 -5.52 19.56 -32.45
N PHE A 233 -4.62 18.59 -32.29
CA PHE A 233 -3.17 18.83 -32.37
C PHE A 233 -2.77 18.99 -33.85
N PRO A 234 -1.83 19.90 -34.18
CA PRO A 234 -1.39 20.14 -35.55
C PRO A 234 -0.53 18.97 -36.07
N PRO A 235 -0.53 18.71 -37.40
CA PRO A 235 0.17 17.56 -37.96
C PRO A 235 1.66 17.85 -38.15
N GLY A 236 2.50 16.89 -37.77
CA GLY A 236 3.87 16.78 -38.25
C GLY A 236 4.93 16.90 -37.18
N GLN A 237 5.36 15.77 -36.65
CA GLN A 237 6.78 15.44 -36.45
C GLN A 237 6.91 13.94 -36.15
N HIS A 238 7.43 13.22 -37.14
CA HIS A 238 7.90 11.86 -36.99
C HIS A 238 9.14 11.87 -36.09
N ALA A 239 9.12 11.14 -34.97
CA ALA A 239 10.33 10.75 -34.26
C ALA A 239 10.52 9.24 -34.47
N VAL A 240 11.62 8.92 -35.15
CA VAL A 240 12.11 7.59 -35.50
C VAL A 240 12.59 6.90 -34.23
N CYS A 241 12.03 5.74 -33.90
CA CYS A 241 12.67 4.77 -33.01
C CYS A 241 13.61 3.90 -33.85
N SER A 242 14.91 4.01 -33.62
CA SER A 242 15.91 3.03 -34.01
C SER A 242 16.28 2.19 -32.79
N ALA A 243 16.58 0.92 -33.05
CA ALA A 243 16.80 -0.19 -32.13
C ALA A 243 17.85 0.02 -31.04
#